data_AF-A0AAD5U8S5-F1
#
_entry.id   AF-A0AAD5U8S5-F1
#
_cell.length_a   1.000
_cell.length_b   1.000
_cell.length_c   1.000
_cell.angle_alpha   90.00
_cell.angle_beta   90.00
_cell.angle_gamma   90.00
#
_symmetry.space_group_name_H-M   'P 1'
#
loop_
_entity.id
_entity.type
_entity.pdbx_description
1 polymer ?
#
loop_
_entity_poly.entity_id
_entity_poly.type
_entity_poly.pdbx_seq_one_letter_code
_entity_poly.pdbx_strand_id
1 'polypeptide(L)'
;MSENAAIQIQPPFLFDKENNKNNRCYKQVGQHAFGFSYGLPYIVDWELPAICKNDEENEWQHLVLIVETTCSGVQFDRIGAIWIGGLEILRTSTQEPGGRDIYYKFEVDLTRYINFLKLKPKKKLVMALDNLVDKTYTGIFNITLTAVVYYSNKETKKDSFFNLNNENNIPQILKPSGEESVSIKDIPDLIFPLSNSDDNYGYFALRNNSKVTVSLPHLPKNKNFKKVLLEVQTSHHQSDEFYYLNTTNPYKEMQIFVNEKMAGIIHPFPLIFTGGITPYLWRPIVSIGALICPTYLIDVTPFLGDLIVNNGFNNVSFRVENGLDVW
;
A
#
# COMPACT_ATOMS: atom_id res chain seq x y z
N MET A 1 -22.70 18.58 -9.31
CA MET A 1 -21.47 18.37 -8.54
C MET A 1 -20.32 18.67 -9.46
N SER A 2 -19.54 19.72 -9.19
CA SER A 2 -18.27 19.93 -9.88
C SER A 2 -17.30 18.86 -9.41
N GLU A 3 -16.78 18.03 -10.32
CA GLU A 3 -15.66 17.13 -10.04
C GLU A 3 -14.45 17.97 -9.64
N ASN A 4 -14.24 18.18 -8.34
CA ASN A 4 -12.96 18.67 -7.83
C ASN A 4 -11.99 17.50 -7.87
N ALA A 5 -11.50 17.15 -9.06
CA ALA A 5 -10.52 16.09 -9.23
C ALA A 5 -9.27 16.44 -8.39
N ALA A 6 -9.02 15.66 -7.34
CA ALA A 6 -7.76 15.69 -6.64
C ALA A 6 -6.66 15.31 -7.62
N ILE A 7 -5.67 16.18 -7.78
CA ILE A 7 -4.48 15.87 -8.56
C ILE A 7 -3.39 15.50 -7.56
N GLN A 8 -3.14 14.21 -7.39
CA GLN A 8 -1.84 13.75 -6.92
C GLN A 8 -1.04 13.34 -8.14
N ILE A 9 0.16 13.92 -8.30
CA ILE A 9 1.11 13.45 -9.30
C ILE A 9 1.55 12.05 -8.84
N GLN A 10 1.03 11.03 -9.51
CA GLN A 10 1.50 9.66 -9.39
C GLN A 10 2.39 9.37 -10.60
N PRO A 11 3.49 8.62 -10.42
CA PRO A 11 4.23 8.10 -11.56
C PRO A 11 3.25 7.35 -12.48
N PRO A 12 3.33 7.56 -13.81
CA PRO A 12 2.38 6.97 -14.72
C PRO A 12 2.46 5.45 -14.63
N PHE A 13 1.30 4.79 -14.63
CA PHE A 13 1.24 3.37 -14.89
C PHE A 13 1.91 3.12 -16.24
N LEU A 14 3.00 2.35 -16.26
CA LEU A 14 3.70 1.96 -17.49
C LEU A 14 2.93 0.89 -18.29
N PHE A 15 1.72 0.54 -17.84
CA PHE A 15 0.81 -0.37 -18.52
C PHE A 15 -0.18 0.38 -19.41
N ASP A 16 -0.28 -0.04 -20.66
CA ASP A 16 -1.21 0.51 -21.64
C ASP A 16 -2.64 0.00 -21.39
N LYS A 17 -3.38 0.78 -20.59
CA LYS A 17 -4.78 0.50 -20.25
C LYS A 17 -5.71 0.67 -21.45
N GLU A 18 -5.39 1.59 -22.37
CA GLU A 18 -6.21 1.91 -23.54
C GLU A 18 -6.30 0.72 -24.49
N ASN A 19 -5.15 0.14 -24.83
CA ASN A 19 -5.08 -1.05 -25.68
C ASN A 19 -5.67 -2.31 -25.05
N ASN A 20 -5.80 -2.35 -23.71
CA ASN A 20 -6.35 -3.49 -22.97
C ASN A 20 -7.76 -3.25 -22.42
N LYS A 21 -8.47 -2.22 -22.88
CA LYS A 21 -9.83 -1.88 -22.40
C LYS A 21 -10.85 -3.02 -22.54
N ASN A 22 -10.69 -3.88 -23.55
CA ASN A 22 -11.59 -5.00 -23.82
C ASN A 22 -11.20 -6.28 -23.06
N ASN A 23 -9.95 -6.37 -22.58
CA ASN A 23 -9.45 -7.53 -21.83
C ASN A 23 -9.30 -7.19 -20.34
N ARG A 24 -10.39 -6.68 -19.77
CA ARG A 24 -10.43 -6.34 -18.35
C ARG A 24 -11.74 -6.74 -17.74
N CYS A 25 -11.69 -6.98 -16.45
CA CYS A 25 -12.87 -7.22 -15.64
C CYS A 25 -12.72 -6.46 -14.33
N TYR A 26 -13.85 -6.03 -13.78
CA TYR A 26 -13.86 -5.20 -12.59
C TYR A 26 -15.00 -5.62 -11.66
N LYS A 27 -14.82 -5.35 -10.37
CA LYS A 27 -15.86 -5.52 -9.35
C LYS A 27 -15.66 -4.53 -8.23
N GLN A 28 -16.76 -3.97 -7.76
CA GLN A 28 -16.79 -3.29 -6.48
C GLN A 28 -16.55 -4.33 -5.38
N VAL A 29 -15.39 -4.23 -4.73
CA VAL A 29 -14.93 -5.18 -3.70
C VAL A 29 -15.20 -4.68 -2.28
N GLY A 30 -15.59 -3.42 -2.12
CA GLY A 30 -15.99 -2.85 -0.84
C GLY A 30 -16.66 -1.49 -1.01
N GLN A 31 -17.56 -1.15 -0.09
CA GLN A 31 -18.14 0.18 0.03
C GLN A 31 -18.54 0.40 1.48
N HIS A 32 -18.10 1.49 2.08
CA HIS A 32 -18.39 1.77 3.49
C HIS A 32 -18.44 3.27 3.79
N ALA A 33 -19.26 3.63 4.77
CA ALA A 33 -19.41 4.99 5.29
C ALA A 33 -18.77 5.09 6.67
N PHE A 34 -17.62 5.75 6.76
CA PHE A 34 -16.85 5.93 7.99
C PHE A 34 -17.32 7.20 8.71
N GLY A 35 -18.16 7.04 9.74
CA GLY A 35 -18.67 8.13 10.58
C GLY A 35 -18.35 7.96 12.07
N PHE A 36 -18.78 6.84 12.67
CA PHE A 36 -18.44 6.40 14.03
C PHE A 36 -17.62 5.12 13.96
N SER A 37 -16.47 5.19 13.31
CA SER A 37 -15.66 4.02 12.94
C SER A 37 -14.37 3.87 13.75
N TYR A 38 -14.20 4.68 14.79
CA TYR A 38 -13.09 4.52 15.71
C TYR A 38 -13.13 3.13 16.38
N GLY A 39 -12.06 2.36 16.24
CA GLY A 39 -11.93 0.99 16.74
C GLY A 39 -12.50 -0.07 15.78
N LEU A 40 -13.16 0.35 14.70
CA LEU A 40 -14.13 -0.47 13.96
C LEU A 40 -13.80 -0.49 12.47
N PRO A 41 -12.87 -1.36 12.03
CA PRO A 41 -12.57 -1.54 10.62
C PRO A 41 -13.76 -2.17 9.87
N TYR A 42 -13.89 -1.85 8.59
CA TYR A 42 -14.81 -2.51 7.69
C TYR A 42 -14.16 -3.76 7.09
N ILE A 43 -14.84 -4.91 7.21
CA ILE A 43 -14.29 -6.22 6.82
C ILE A 43 -15.26 -6.92 5.86
N VAL A 44 -14.77 -7.33 4.69
CA VAL A 44 -15.51 -8.11 3.68
C VAL A 44 -14.63 -9.16 3.03
N ASP A 45 -15.22 -10.07 2.25
CA ASP A 45 -14.46 -11.03 1.45
C ASP A 45 -13.82 -10.35 0.24
N TRP A 46 -12.52 -10.58 0.04
CA TRP A 46 -11.82 -10.19 -1.19
C TRP A 46 -12.24 -11.13 -2.33
N GLU A 47 -13.00 -10.58 -3.27
CA GLU A 47 -13.51 -11.36 -4.38
C GLU A 47 -13.63 -10.59 -5.68
N LEU A 48 -12.99 -11.11 -6.73
CA LEU A 48 -13.18 -10.69 -8.11
C LEU A 48 -14.30 -11.48 -8.83
N PRO A 49 -14.83 -10.98 -9.96
CA PRO A 49 -15.79 -11.69 -10.81
C PRO A 49 -15.27 -13.08 -11.21
N ALA A 50 -16.18 -14.04 -11.40
CA ALA A 50 -15.83 -15.41 -11.78
C ALA A 50 -15.06 -15.48 -13.11
N ILE A 51 -15.42 -14.64 -14.08
CA ILE A 51 -14.74 -14.56 -15.39
C ILE A 51 -13.25 -14.21 -15.27
N CYS A 52 -12.88 -13.37 -14.28
CA CYS A 52 -11.49 -13.05 -14.00
C CYS A 52 -10.74 -14.22 -13.37
N LYS A 53 -11.45 -15.12 -12.69
CA LYS A 53 -10.84 -16.23 -11.95
C LYS A 53 -10.60 -17.46 -12.82
N ASN A 54 -10.97 -17.43 -14.11
CA ASN A 54 -10.67 -18.52 -15.03
C ASN A 54 -9.18 -18.51 -15.44
N ASP A 55 -8.32 -18.96 -14.52
CA ASP A 55 -6.87 -19.06 -14.77
C ASP A 55 -6.52 -20.12 -15.84
N GLU A 56 -7.47 -20.93 -16.32
CA GLU A 56 -7.23 -21.86 -17.44
C GLU A 56 -7.18 -21.12 -18.78
N GLU A 57 -8.06 -20.15 -18.98
CA GLU A 57 -8.18 -19.37 -20.21
C GLU A 57 -7.43 -18.03 -20.16
N ASN A 58 -7.39 -17.41 -18.97
CA ASN A 58 -6.91 -16.05 -18.78
C ASN A 58 -5.64 -16.01 -17.93
N GLU A 59 -4.72 -15.13 -18.29
CA GLU A 59 -3.53 -14.82 -17.50
C GLU A 59 -3.59 -13.36 -17.07
N TRP A 60 -3.58 -13.11 -15.76
CA TRP A 60 -3.61 -11.74 -15.25
C TRP A 60 -2.29 -11.06 -15.55
N GLN A 61 -2.38 -9.90 -16.18
CA GLN A 61 -1.23 -9.06 -16.49
C GLN A 61 -1.08 -7.96 -15.45
N HIS A 62 -2.19 -7.33 -15.06
CA HIS A 62 -2.20 -6.26 -14.07
C HIS A 62 -3.42 -6.33 -13.15
N LEU A 63 -3.25 -5.81 -11.94
CA LEU A 63 -4.32 -5.66 -10.96
C LEU A 63 -4.23 -4.26 -10.36
N VAL A 64 -5.33 -3.53 -10.42
CA VAL A 64 -5.44 -2.17 -9.91
C VAL A 64 -6.59 -2.11 -8.91
N LEU A 65 -6.39 -1.42 -7.80
CA LEU A 65 -7.47 -1.03 -6.90
C LEU A 65 -7.79 0.45 -7.12
N ILE A 66 -8.99 0.72 -7.59
CA ILE A 66 -9.56 2.07 -7.64
C ILE A 66 -10.15 2.38 -6.28
N VAL A 67 -9.74 3.53 -5.72
CA VAL A 67 -10.27 4.07 -4.47
C VAL A 67 -11.02 5.35 -4.79
N GLU A 68 -12.33 5.36 -4.53
CA GLU A 68 -13.21 6.51 -4.70
C GLU A 68 -13.70 6.96 -3.33
N THR A 69 -13.49 8.23 -2.99
CA THR A 69 -13.87 8.78 -1.69
C THR A 69 -14.74 10.01 -1.89
N THR A 70 -15.85 10.07 -1.15
CA THR A 70 -16.67 11.28 -1.00
C THR A 70 -16.82 11.65 0.46
N CYS A 71 -16.93 12.94 0.75
CA CYS A 71 -17.25 13.44 2.08
C CYS A 71 -17.90 14.82 1.95
N SER A 72 -18.91 15.07 2.77
CA SER A 72 -19.60 16.35 2.87
C SER A 72 -19.63 16.78 4.32
N GLY A 73 -19.42 18.07 4.59
CA GLY A 73 -19.40 18.62 5.94
C GLY A 73 -18.01 19.02 6.42
N VAL A 74 -17.82 19.08 7.73
CA VAL A 74 -16.56 19.49 8.35
C VAL A 74 -15.91 18.28 9.00
N GLN A 75 -14.65 18.01 8.69
CA GLN A 75 -13.84 16.97 9.31
C GLN A 75 -12.38 17.29 9.03
N PHE A 76 -11.46 16.83 9.87
CA PHE A 76 -10.02 16.84 9.59
C PHE A 76 -9.64 15.75 8.59
N ASP A 77 -8.39 15.76 8.14
CA ASP A 77 -7.84 14.60 7.44
C ASP A 77 -7.78 13.40 8.38
N ARG A 78 -8.05 12.22 7.83
CA ARG A 78 -8.06 10.95 8.55
C ARG A 78 -7.04 10.04 7.92
N ILE A 79 -6.24 9.39 8.76
CA ILE A 79 -5.37 8.32 8.31
C ILE A 79 -6.19 7.04 8.17
N GLY A 80 -6.00 6.36 7.07
CA GLY A 80 -6.59 5.06 6.82
C GLY A 80 -5.59 4.09 6.19
N ALA A 81 -5.96 2.83 6.19
CA ALA A 81 -5.21 1.79 5.52
C ALA A 81 -6.12 0.64 5.07
N ILE A 82 -5.63 -0.13 4.10
CA ILE A 82 -6.34 -1.27 3.51
C ILE A 82 -5.42 -2.49 3.55
N TRP A 83 -5.94 -3.60 4.05
CA TRP A 83 -5.29 -4.90 4.01
C TRP A 83 -6.10 -5.89 3.19
N ILE A 84 -5.42 -6.80 2.49
CA ILE A 84 -6.05 -7.97 1.89
C ILE A 84 -5.33 -9.21 2.41
N GLY A 85 -6.02 -10.04 3.18
CA GLY A 85 -5.44 -11.25 3.79
C GLY A 85 -4.26 -10.95 4.72
N GLY A 86 -4.29 -9.80 5.41
CA GLY A 86 -3.20 -9.31 6.27
C GLY A 86 -2.08 -8.58 5.53
N LEU A 87 -2.07 -8.56 4.20
CA LEU A 87 -1.09 -7.78 3.45
C LEU A 87 -1.58 -6.33 3.37
N GLU A 88 -0.83 -5.38 3.93
CA GLU A 88 -1.12 -3.95 3.78
C GLU A 88 -0.82 -3.54 2.33
N ILE A 89 -1.85 -3.07 1.63
CA ILE A 89 -1.75 -2.69 0.21
C ILE A 89 -1.81 -1.17 0.02
N LEU A 90 -2.30 -0.45 1.03
CA LEU A 90 -2.46 0.99 1.00
C LEU A 90 -2.41 1.54 2.41
N ARG A 91 -1.60 2.57 2.59
CA ARG A 91 -1.71 3.55 3.67
C ARG A 91 -1.99 4.92 3.08
N THR A 92 -2.88 5.69 3.69
CA THR A 92 -3.44 6.90 3.07
C THR A 92 -3.86 7.95 4.10
N SER A 93 -3.90 9.21 3.69
CA SER A 93 -4.52 10.33 4.40
C SER A 93 -5.64 10.91 3.51
N THR A 94 -6.85 11.05 4.06
CA THR A 94 -7.97 11.60 3.30
C THR A 94 -7.78 13.08 3.02
N GLN A 95 -8.46 13.60 2.00
CA GLN A 95 -8.62 15.05 1.90
C GLN A 95 -9.46 15.60 3.05
N GLU A 96 -9.14 16.82 3.48
CA GLU A 96 -9.96 17.55 4.43
C GLU A 96 -11.12 18.29 3.71
N PRO A 97 -12.40 17.95 3.98
CA PRO A 97 -13.53 18.58 3.30
C PRO A 97 -13.65 20.08 3.61
N GLY A 98 -13.40 20.47 4.86
CA GLY A 98 -13.42 21.87 5.29
C GLY A 98 -14.77 22.57 5.05
N GLY A 99 -15.89 21.86 5.19
CA GLY A 99 -17.24 22.39 4.95
C GLY A 99 -17.71 22.32 3.50
N ARG A 100 -16.93 21.72 2.60
CA ARG A 100 -17.26 21.57 1.17
C ARG A 100 -17.48 20.09 0.84
N ASP A 101 -18.20 19.85 -0.25
CA ASP A 101 -18.28 18.52 -0.84
C ASP A 101 -16.95 18.20 -1.52
N ILE A 102 -16.35 17.08 -1.11
CA ILE A 102 -15.15 16.53 -1.75
C ILE A 102 -15.49 15.21 -2.42
N TYR A 103 -14.90 15.02 -3.59
CA TYR A 103 -14.87 13.76 -4.32
C TYR A 103 -13.49 13.61 -4.91
N TYR A 104 -12.85 12.47 -4.68
CA TYR A 104 -11.59 12.16 -5.32
C TYR A 104 -11.45 10.67 -5.59
N LYS A 105 -10.63 10.39 -6.59
CA LYS A 105 -10.39 9.05 -7.10
C LYS A 105 -8.91 8.88 -7.40
N PHE A 106 -8.34 7.77 -6.96
CA PHE A 106 -6.98 7.39 -7.30
C PHE A 106 -6.87 5.89 -7.47
N GLU A 107 -5.76 5.45 -8.04
CA GLU A 107 -5.51 4.06 -8.38
C GLU A 107 -4.26 3.56 -7.65
N VAL A 108 -4.35 2.35 -7.10
CA VAL A 108 -3.25 1.66 -6.44
C VAL A 108 -2.86 0.45 -7.29
N ASP A 109 -1.59 0.37 -7.70
CA ASP A 109 -1.08 -0.78 -8.44
C ASP A 109 -0.82 -1.95 -7.48
N LEU A 110 -1.59 -3.03 -7.64
CA LEU A 110 -1.46 -4.27 -6.86
C LEU A 110 -0.77 -5.38 -7.67
N THR A 111 -0.22 -5.08 -8.84
CA THR A 111 0.34 -6.06 -9.78
C THR A 111 1.42 -6.92 -9.11
N ARG A 112 2.29 -6.31 -8.28
CA ARG A 112 3.32 -7.01 -7.51
C ARG A 112 2.74 -8.05 -6.53
N TYR A 113 1.47 -7.95 -6.14
CA TYR A 113 0.84 -8.85 -5.19
C TYR A 113 -0.08 -9.89 -5.84
N ILE A 114 -0.19 -9.92 -7.17
CA ILE A 114 -1.16 -10.76 -7.90
C ILE A 114 -1.10 -12.22 -7.47
N ASN A 115 0.10 -12.80 -7.38
CA ASN A 115 0.27 -14.21 -7.00
C ASN A 115 -0.38 -14.48 -5.65
N PHE A 116 -0.15 -13.63 -4.66
CA PHE A 116 -0.77 -13.75 -3.34
C PHE A 116 -2.29 -13.53 -3.39
N LEU A 117 -2.76 -12.49 -4.09
CA LEU A 117 -4.17 -12.10 -4.11
C LEU A 117 -5.08 -13.10 -4.83
N LYS A 118 -4.51 -13.97 -5.68
CA LYS A 118 -5.21 -15.10 -6.32
C LYS A 118 -5.33 -16.35 -5.45
N LEU A 119 -4.41 -16.54 -4.51
CA LEU A 119 -4.34 -17.79 -3.74
C LEU A 119 -5.61 -18.05 -2.92
N LYS A 120 -6.02 -19.31 -2.90
CA LYS A 120 -7.03 -19.84 -1.97
C LYS A 120 -6.40 -20.11 -0.59
N PRO A 121 -7.19 -20.12 0.51
CA PRO A 121 -8.63 -19.80 0.58
C PRO A 121 -8.93 -18.31 0.35
N LYS A 122 -10.22 -17.96 0.29
CA LYS A 122 -10.64 -16.55 0.15
C LYS A 122 -10.03 -15.71 1.28
N LYS A 123 -9.52 -14.54 0.91
CA LYS A 123 -8.93 -13.56 1.83
C LYS A 123 -9.99 -12.58 2.30
N LYS A 124 -9.75 -11.93 3.44
CA LYS A 124 -10.54 -10.78 3.88
C LYS A 124 -9.92 -9.49 3.36
N LEU A 125 -10.74 -8.59 2.84
CA LEU A 125 -10.39 -7.20 2.62
C LEU A 125 -10.81 -6.42 3.87
N VAL A 126 -9.87 -5.69 4.46
CA VAL A 126 -10.05 -4.88 5.66
C VAL A 126 -9.75 -3.44 5.30
N MET A 127 -10.69 -2.52 5.56
CA MET A 127 -10.48 -1.08 5.46
C MET A 127 -10.58 -0.48 6.86
N ALA A 128 -9.52 0.19 7.30
CA ALA A 128 -9.54 0.98 8.52
C ALA A 128 -9.49 2.45 8.19
N LEU A 129 -10.39 3.21 8.80
CA LEU A 129 -10.33 4.66 8.85
C LEU A 129 -11.08 5.08 10.10
N ASP A 130 -10.33 5.50 11.11
CA ASP A 130 -10.94 6.00 12.33
C ASP A 130 -11.61 7.32 12.03
N ASN A 131 -12.89 7.44 12.31
CA ASN A 131 -13.62 8.70 12.21
C ASN A 131 -14.59 8.80 13.38
N LEU A 132 -14.78 10.02 13.87
CA LEU A 132 -15.76 10.37 14.87
C LEU A 132 -16.49 11.61 14.38
N VAL A 133 -17.82 11.55 14.39
CA VAL A 133 -18.67 12.68 14.01
C VAL A 133 -19.44 13.21 15.21
N ASP A 134 -19.57 14.53 15.26
CA ASP A 134 -20.33 15.24 16.29
C ASP A 134 -20.98 16.51 15.70
N LYS A 135 -21.42 17.44 16.56
CA LYS A 135 -22.03 18.71 16.13
C LYS A 135 -21.07 19.65 15.40
N THR A 136 -19.77 19.46 15.54
CA THR A 136 -18.70 20.27 14.94
C THR A 136 -18.13 19.55 13.73
N TYR A 137 -17.73 18.29 13.89
CA TYR A 137 -17.17 17.45 12.86
C TYR A 137 -18.27 16.56 12.27
N THR A 138 -18.89 17.00 11.20
CA THR A 138 -20.06 16.35 10.58
C THR A 138 -19.70 15.46 9.39
N GLY A 139 -18.43 15.46 8.96
CA GLY A 139 -17.97 14.76 7.76
C GLY A 139 -17.92 13.24 7.89
N ILE A 140 -18.72 12.55 7.08
CA ILE A 140 -18.71 11.09 6.92
C ILE A 140 -18.00 10.76 5.60
N PHE A 141 -16.92 9.98 5.69
CA PHE A 141 -16.19 9.53 4.49
C PHE A 141 -16.84 8.28 3.92
N ASN A 142 -17.40 8.39 2.72
CA ASN A 142 -17.89 7.25 1.97
C ASN A 142 -16.80 6.80 1.00
N ILE A 143 -16.26 5.60 1.22
CA ILE A 143 -15.20 5.01 0.42
C ILE A 143 -15.75 3.83 -0.36
N THR A 144 -15.51 3.83 -1.66
CA THR A 144 -15.83 2.73 -2.58
C THR A 144 -14.53 2.19 -3.17
N LEU A 145 -14.39 0.87 -3.14
CA LEU A 145 -13.25 0.16 -3.69
C LEU A 145 -13.67 -0.66 -4.90
N THR A 146 -13.02 -0.45 -6.03
CA THR A 146 -13.22 -1.25 -7.25
C THR A 146 -11.91 -1.89 -7.67
N ALA A 147 -11.86 -3.22 -7.65
CA ALA A 147 -10.72 -3.95 -8.17
C ALA A 147 -10.89 -4.14 -9.69
N VAL A 148 -9.84 -3.86 -10.44
CA VAL A 148 -9.78 -4.00 -11.91
C VAL A 148 -8.63 -4.92 -12.26
N VAL A 149 -8.93 -6.04 -12.91
CA VAL A 149 -7.95 -6.97 -13.45
C VAL A 149 -7.86 -6.77 -14.95
N TYR A 150 -6.65 -6.58 -15.45
CA TYR A 150 -6.33 -6.68 -16.87
C TYR A 150 -5.72 -8.05 -17.13
N TYR A 151 -6.21 -8.75 -18.14
CA TYR A 151 -5.79 -10.11 -18.46
C TYR A 151 -5.48 -10.26 -19.94
N SER A 152 -4.80 -11.33 -20.30
CA SER A 152 -4.59 -11.76 -21.69
C SER A 152 -5.12 -13.18 -21.86
N ASN A 153 -5.77 -13.46 -22.99
CA ASN A 153 -6.19 -14.82 -23.32
C ASN A 153 -4.95 -15.68 -23.64
N LYS A 154 -4.86 -16.87 -23.05
CA LYS A 154 -3.72 -17.78 -23.27
C LYS A 154 -3.69 -18.34 -24.70
N GLU A 155 -4.83 -18.40 -25.38
CA GLU A 155 -4.89 -18.82 -26.79
C GLU A 155 -4.17 -17.83 -27.71
N THR A 156 -4.31 -16.52 -27.49
CA THR A 156 -3.61 -15.49 -28.29
C THR A 156 -2.08 -15.49 -28.10
N LYS A 157 -1.55 -16.08 -27.02
CA LYS A 157 -0.10 -16.24 -26.83
C LYS A 157 0.52 -17.35 -27.70
N LYS A 158 -0.28 -18.27 -28.26
CA LYS A 158 0.25 -19.29 -29.19
C LYS A 158 0.60 -18.70 -30.57
N ASP A 159 -0.05 -17.61 -30.96
CA ASP A 159 0.20 -16.94 -32.25
C ASP A 159 1.19 -15.77 -32.16
N SER A 160 1.53 -15.32 -30.94
CA SER A 160 2.45 -14.20 -30.72
C SER A 160 3.88 -14.65 -30.36
N PHE A 161 4.43 -15.65 -31.06
CA PHE A 161 5.88 -15.93 -31.11
C PHE A 161 6.63 -14.94 -32.03
N PHE A 162 6.21 -13.67 -32.06
CA PHE A 162 6.85 -12.63 -32.86
C PHE A 162 7.58 -11.61 -31.99
N ASN A 163 8.91 -11.78 -31.95
CA ASN A 163 9.96 -10.77 -31.80
C ASN A 163 9.72 -9.57 -30.85
N LEU A 164 10.18 -9.72 -29.61
CA LEU A 164 10.74 -8.60 -28.83
C LEU A 164 12.27 -8.61 -28.94
N ASN A 165 12.78 -8.45 -30.17
CA ASN A 165 14.16 -8.06 -30.42
C ASN A 165 14.11 -6.69 -31.09
N ASN A 166 13.94 -5.63 -30.29
CA ASN A 166 14.27 -4.26 -30.67
C ASN A 166 14.68 -3.49 -29.41
N GLU A 167 15.68 -4.03 -28.70
CA GLU A 167 16.61 -3.18 -27.98
C GLU A 167 17.45 -2.47 -29.04
N ASN A 168 17.09 -1.24 -29.42
CA ASN A 168 18.00 -0.23 -29.93
C ASN A 168 17.27 1.12 -30.03
N ASN A 169 17.80 2.12 -29.33
CA ASN A 169 17.53 3.56 -29.42
C ASN A 169 16.40 4.16 -28.55
N ILE A 170 16.60 4.14 -27.22
CA ILE A 170 16.07 5.22 -26.37
C ILE A 170 17.26 5.91 -25.69
N PRO A 171 17.53 7.21 -25.95
CA PRO A 171 18.56 7.96 -25.26
C PRO A 171 18.30 7.95 -23.75
N GLN A 172 19.31 7.56 -22.96
CA GLN A 172 19.30 7.64 -21.50
C GLN A 172 19.14 9.09 -21.05
N ILE A 173 17.90 9.53 -20.87
CA ILE A 173 17.59 10.71 -20.08
C ILE A 173 17.57 10.25 -18.62
N LEU A 174 18.41 10.92 -17.82
CA LEU A 174 18.63 10.76 -16.39
C LEU A 174 17.38 10.24 -15.64
N LYS A 175 17.37 8.95 -15.32
CA LYS A 175 16.39 8.35 -14.40
C LYS A 175 16.72 8.81 -12.98
N PRO A 176 15.78 9.39 -12.23
CA PRO A 176 15.94 9.54 -10.79
C PRO A 176 16.14 8.14 -10.19
N SER A 177 17.16 7.99 -9.36
CA SER A 177 17.42 6.77 -8.60
C SER A 177 16.21 6.48 -7.70
N GLY A 178 15.39 5.49 -8.06
CA GLY A 178 14.23 5.08 -7.26
C GLY A 178 13.10 4.39 -8.02
N GLU A 179 13.05 4.45 -9.35
CA GLU A 179 11.91 3.92 -10.11
C GLU A 179 12.37 3.00 -11.25
N GLU A 180 12.57 1.72 -10.92
CA GLU A 180 12.52 0.67 -11.94
C GLU A 180 11.06 0.28 -12.15
N SER A 181 10.63 0.36 -13.42
CA SER A 181 9.42 -0.28 -13.91
C SER A 181 9.41 -1.73 -13.41
N VAL A 182 8.41 -2.12 -12.62
CA VAL A 182 8.25 -3.51 -12.16
C VAL A 182 8.11 -4.37 -13.41
N SER A 183 9.17 -5.08 -13.79
CA SER A 183 9.11 -6.09 -14.82
C SER A 183 8.24 -7.23 -14.28
N ILE A 184 7.57 -8.00 -15.14
CA ILE A 184 6.91 -9.25 -14.71
C ILE A 184 7.92 -10.20 -14.02
N LYS A 185 9.22 -10.03 -14.30
CA LYS A 185 10.33 -10.73 -13.62
C LYS A 185 10.55 -10.33 -12.16
N ASP A 186 9.95 -9.22 -11.71
CA ASP A 186 10.09 -8.68 -10.36
C ASP A 186 8.88 -8.99 -9.46
N ILE A 187 7.87 -9.71 -9.97
CA ILE A 187 6.72 -10.15 -9.15
C ILE A 187 7.20 -11.26 -8.20
N PRO A 188 7.03 -11.10 -6.87
CA PRO A 188 7.37 -12.13 -5.91
C PRO A 188 6.61 -13.45 -6.14
N ASP A 189 7.32 -14.56 -6.07
CA ASP A 189 6.74 -15.90 -6.10
C ASP A 189 5.93 -16.21 -4.83
N LEU A 190 6.43 -15.73 -3.69
CA LEU A 190 5.87 -15.93 -2.36
C LEU A 190 5.79 -14.60 -1.62
N ILE A 191 4.64 -14.34 -1.00
CA ILE A 191 4.41 -13.17 -0.17
C ILE A 191 3.85 -13.65 1.15
N PHE A 192 4.45 -13.16 2.23
CA PHE A 192 4.05 -13.44 3.58
C PHE A 192 3.56 -12.14 4.23
N PRO A 193 2.26 -12.00 4.52
CA PRO A 193 1.74 -10.84 5.20
C PRO A 193 2.26 -10.80 6.64
N LEU A 194 2.76 -9.64 7.06
CA LEU A 194 3.20 -9.36 8.43
C LEU A 194 2.34 -8.24 8.99
N SER A 195 1.09 -8.56 9.33
CA SER A 195 0.16 -7.66 10.03
C SER A 195 -0.01 -8.08 11.48
N ASN A 196 -0.34 -7.12 12.33
CA ASN A 196 -0.70 -7.37 13.72
C ASN A 196 -2.01 -8.17 13.81
N SER A 197 -1.94 -9.40 14.30
CA SER A 197 -3.11 -10.26 14.51
C SER A 197 -3.89 -9.93 15.78
N ASP A 198 -3.28 -9.19 16.70
CA ASP A 198 -3.79 -8.99 18.06
C ASP A 198 -4.62 -7.70 18.18
N ASP A 199 -4.68 -6.90 17.11
CA ASP A 199 -5.41 -5.64 17.04
C ASP A 199 -6.40 -5.68 15.87
N ASN A 200 -7.46 -4.88 15.97
CA ASN A 200 -8.50 -4.77 14.95
C ASN A 200 -7.93 -4.25 13.61
N TYR A 201 -6.83 -3.51 13.65
CA TYR A 201 -6.36 -2.72 12.50
C TYR A 201 -5.21 -3.33 11.71
N GLY A 202 -4.57 -4.42 12.13
CA GLY A 202 -3.49 -5.02 11.33
C GLY A 202 -2.15 -4.25 11.29
N TYR A 203 -2.08 -2.99 11.74
CA TYR A 203 -0.80 -2.29 11.91
C TYR A 203 -0.20 -2.51 13.30
N PHE A 204 1.09 -2.22 13.41
CA PHE A 204 1.80 -2.16 14.69
C PHE A 204 1.98 -0.70 15.10
N ALA A 205 1.66 -0.37 16.35
CA ALA A 205 1.93 0.94 16.91
C ALA A 205 3.24 0.89 17.70
N LEU A 206 4.25 1.64 17.25
CA LEU A 206 5.49 1.85 17.99
C LEU A 206 5.33 3.09 18.84
N ARG A 207 5.63 2.99 20.13
CA ARG A 207 5.47 4.10 21.09
C ARG A 207 6.76 4.37 21.85
N ASN A 208 7.16 5.63 21.96
CA ASN A 208 8.26 6.08 22.84
C ASN A 208 9.55 5.24 22.71
N ASN A 209 10.08 5.11 21.50
CA ASN A 209 11.25 4.28 21.16
C ASN A 209 11.08 2.77 21.48
N SER A 210 9.85 2.28 21.56
CA SER A 210 9.61 0.85 21.72
C SER A 210 10.09 0.06 20.50
N LYS A 211 10.42 -1.20 20.77
CA LYS A 211 10.73 -2.20 19.74
C LYS A 211 9.51 -3.11 19.59
N VAL A 212 9.03 -3.28 18.38
CA VAL A 212 8.02 -4.29 18.03
C VAL A 212 8.72 -5.46 17.38
N THR A 213 8.43 -6.67 17.84
CA THR A 213 8.98 -7.91 17.29
C THR A 213 7.85 -8.77 16.73
N VAL A 214 8.02 -9.23 15.50
CA VAL A 214 7.08 -10.04 14.76
C VAL A 214 7.76 -11.34 14.37
N SER A 215 7.13 -12.47 14.69
CA SER A 215 7.61 -13.79 14.26
C SER A 215 7.45 -13.93 12.74
N LEU A 216 8.50 -14.39 12.07
CA LEU A 216 8.47 -14.65 10.63
C LEU A 216 7.92 -16.05 10.36
N PRO A 217 7.20 -16.25 9.25
CA PRO A 217 6.77 -17.57 8.84
C PRO A 217 7.96 -18.44 8.40
N HIS A 218 7.77 -19.74 8.46
CA HIS A 218 8.76 -20.71 8.01
C HIS A 218 8.91 -20.66 6.49
N LEU A 219 10.13 -20.44 6.02
CA LEU A 219 10.42 -20.53 4.60
C LEU A 219 10.39 -21.99 4.13
N PRO A 220 9.69 -22.32 3.02
CA PRO A 220 9.65 -23.68 2.50
C PRO A 220 11.03 -24.18 2.08
N LYS A 221 11.54 -25.22 2.77
CA LYS A 221 12.88 -25.80 2.55
C LYS A 221 13.06 -26.47 1.18
N ASN A 222 11.97 -26.76 0.46
CA ASN A 222 11.99 -27.36 -0.88
C ASN A 222 12.04 -26.32 -2.01
N LYS A 223 12.27 -25.04 -1.69
CA LYS A 223 12.36 -23.95 -2.66
C LYS A 223 13.75 -23.32 -2.61
N ASN A 224 14.23 -22.89 -3.77
CA ASN A 224 15.48 -22.13 -3.89
C ASN A 224 15.14 -20.64 -3.89
N PHE A 225 15.49 -19.95 -2.81
CA PHE A 225 15.32 -18.51 -2.70
C PHE A 225 16.55 -17.81 -3.27
N LYS A 226 16.33 -16.85 -4.18
CA LYS A 226 17.40 -16.00 -4.72
C LYS A 226 17.42 -14.61 -4.09
N LYS A 227 16.26 -14.14 -3.65
CA LYS A 227 16.06 -12.80 -3.11
C LYS A 227 14.93 -12.83 -2.09
N VAL A 228 15.10 -12.13 -0.97
CA VAL A 228 14.05 -11.91 0.02
C VAL A 228 14.03 -10.43 0.35
N LEU A 229 12.87 -9.82 0.16
CA LEU A 229 12.64 -8.42 0.45
C LEU A 229 11.65 -8.30 1.61
N LEU A 230 11.91 -7.34 2.49
CA LEU A 230 10.96 -6.88 3.48
C LEU A 230 10.36 -5.56 2.98
N GLU A 231 9.05 -5.53 2.81
CA GLU A 231 8.30 -4.32 2.47
C GLU A 231 7.74 -3.71 3.75
N VAL A 232 8.04 -2.42 3.98
CA VAL A 232 7.65 -1.70 5.18
C VAL A 232 6.88 -0.45 4.78
N GLN A 233 5.69 -0.31 5.36
CA GLN A 233 4.87 0.89 5.28
C GLN A 233 4.82 1.53 6.67
N THR A 234 5.16 2.82 6.73
CA THR A 234 5.22 3.57 7.98
C THR A 234 4.62 4.96 7.82
N SER A 235 4.14 5.51 8.92
CA SER A 235 3.47 6.81 9.01
C SER A 235 3.71 7.35 10.41
N HIS A 236 3.99 8.64 10.53
CA HIS A 236 4.22 9.31 11.80
C HIS A 236 2.93 9.96 12.31
N HIS A 237 2.68 9.90 13.61
CA HIS A 237 1.44 10.38 14.22
C HIS A 237 1.68 11.23 15.46
N GLN A 238 0.66 11.96 15.90
CA GLN A 238 0.68 12.75 17.12
C GLN A 238 1.88 13.71 17.16
N SER A 239 2.72 13.64 18.20
CA SER A 239 3.87 14.53 18.36
C SER A 239 4.93 14.36 17.26
N ASP A 240 4.94 13.23 16.55
CA ASP A 240 5.83 12.99 15.42
C ASP A 240 5.21 13.35 14.06
N GLU A 241 3.93 13.72 14.00
CA GLU A 241 3.24 14.03 12.73
C GLU A 241 3.97 15.07 11.89
N PHE A 242 4.63 16.03 12.54
CA PHE A 242 5.42 17.09 11.92
C PHE A 242 6.88 17.06 12.35
N TYR A 243 7.46 15.88 12.59
CA TYR A 243 8.80 15.74 13.17
C TYR A 243 9.87 16.55 12.42
N TYR A 244 9.76 16.69 11.10
CA TYR A 244 10.70 17.43 10.26
C TYR A 244 10.69 18.95 10.46
N LEU A 245 9.68 19.49 11.17
CA LEU A 245 9.64 20.88 11.65
C LEU A 245 10.22 21.04 13.06
N ASN A 246 10.54 19.93 13.74
CA ASN A 246 11.10 19.98 15.08
C ASN A 246 12.55 20.45 15.03
N THR A 247 12.84 21.61 15.63
CA THR A 247 14.17 22.22 15.58
C THR A 247 15.22 21.51 16.44
N THR A 248 14.81 20.70 17.42
CA THR A 248 15.73 19.96 18.30
C THR A 248 15.85 18.49 17.91
N ASN A 249 14.85 17.93 17.23
CA ASN A 249 14.82 16.53 16.83
C ASN A 249 14.17 16.31 15.44
N PRO A 250 14.74 16.87 14.35
CA PRO A 250 14.17 16.78 13.00
C PRO A 250 14.43 15.44 12.31
N TYR A 251 15.30 14.61 12.89
CA TYR A 251 15.74 13.36 12.31
C TYR A 251 15.00 12.18 12.93
N LYS A 252 14.59 11.22 12.10
CA LYS A 252 13.92 9.99 12.50
C LYS A 252 14.51 8.83 11.71
N GLU A 253 14.78 7.76 12.41
CA GLU A 253 15.42 6.57 11.84
C GLU A 253 14.62 5.34 12.26
N MET A 254 14.00 4.66 11.28
CA MET A 254 13.40 3.36 11.54
C MET A 254 14.43 2.27 11.29
N GLN A 255 14.85 1.62 12.36
CA GLN A 255 15.79 0.52 12.36
C GLN A 255 15.04 -0.81 12.27
N ILE A 256 15.56 -1.70 11.42
CA ILE A 256 15.01 -3.03 11.18
C ILE A 256 16.05 -4.06 11.59
N PHE A 257 15.61 -5.07 12.33
CA PHE A 257 16.43 -6.16 12.80
C PHE A 257 15.86 -7.49 12.33
N VAL A 258 16.71 -8.39 11.85
CA VAL A 258 16.36 -9.80 11.59
C VAL A 258 17.13 -10.63 12.60
N ASN A 259 16.41 -11.38 13.44
CA ASN A 259 17.02 -12.18 14.52
C ASN A 259 18.01 -11.35 15.38
N GLU A 260 17.56 -10.19 15.86
CA GLU A 260 18.35 -9.24 16.66
C GLU A 260 19.55 -8.58 15.95
N LYS A 261 19.85 -8.93 14.70
CA LYS A 261 20.92 -8.30 13.90
C LYS A 261 20.33 -7.20 13.03
N MET A 262 20.98 -6.03 12.99
CA MET A 262 20.53 -4.92 12.16
C MET A 262 20.56 -5.33 10.67
N ALA A 263 19.41 -5.22 10.02
CA ALA A 263 19.19 -5.63 8.64
C ALA A 263 19.02 -4.43 7.71
N GLY A 264 18.57 -3.30 8.22
CA GLY A 264 18.38 -2.10 7.43
C GLY A 264 17.93 -0.90 8.24
N ILE A 265 17.99 0.25 7.60
CA ILE A 265 17.57 1.54 8.15
C ILE A 265 16.69 2.22 7.11
N ILE A 266 15.57 2.77 7.55
CA ILE A 266 14.70 3.63 6.75
C ILE A 266 14.75 5.03 7.34
N HIS A 267 14.95 6.01 6.47
CA HIS A 267 14.68 7.41 6.76
C HIS A 267 13.30 7.72 6.18
N PRO A 268 12.26 7.82 7.01
CA PRO A 268 10.92 8.08 6.51
C PRO A 268 10.90 9.39 5.72
N PHE A 269 10.24 9.37 4.56
CA PHE A 269 9.94 10.57 3.81
C PHE A 269 9.09 11.50 4.70
N PRO A 270 9.42 12.81 4.77
CA PRO A 270 8.70 13.78 5.57
C PRO A 270 7.36 14.10 4.91
N LEU A 271 6.40 13.17 5.04
CA LEU A 271 5.11 13.26 4.39
C LEU A 271 4.28 14.36 5.05
N ILE A 272 3.76 15.29 4.26
CA ILE A 272 2.85 16.31 4.78
C ILE A 272 1.43 15.78 4.64
N PHE A 273 0.76 15.39 5.74
CA PHE A 273 -0.65 14.99 5.65
C PHE A 273 -1.54 16.15 5.21
N THR A 274 -2.75 15.85 4.72
CA THR A 274 -3.54 16.88 4.02
C THR A 274 -4.06 17.99 4.94
N GLY A 275 -4.15 17.75 6.26
CA GLY A 275 -4.43 18.79 7.26
C GLY A 275 -3.16 19.51 7.79
N GLY A 276 -1.98 19.09 7.34
CA GLY A 276 -0.69 19.50 7.92
C GLY A 276 -0.17 20.86 7.44
N ILE A 277 0.63 21.54 8.28
CA ILE A 277 1.31 22.83 8.03
C ILE A 277 0.38 23.99 7.67
N THR A 278 -0.31 23.95 6.52
CA THR A 278 -1.22 24.99 6.04
C THR A 278 -2.33 24.34 5.20
N PRO A 279 -3.52 24.10 5.78
CA PRO A 279 -4.62 23.45 5.08
C PRO A 279 -5.08 24.17 3.80
N TYR A 280 -4.84 25.48 3.68
CA TYR A 280 -5.16 26.24 2.47
C TYR A 280 -4.33 25.82 1.25
N LEU A 281 -3.11 25.32 1.44
CA LEU A 281 -2.30 24.76 0.34
C LEU A 281 -2.82 23.39 -0.09
N TRP A 282 -3.42 22.65 0.84
CA TRP A 282 -3.80 21.25 0.64
C TRP A 282 -5.26 21.04 0.21
N ARG A 283 -5.93 22.11 -0.20
CA ARG A 283 -7.36 22.14 -0.54
C ARG A 283 -7.54 22.83 -1.90
N PRO A 284 -7.73 22.11 -3.03
CA PRO A 284 -8.05 20.67 -3.16
C PRO A 284 -6.85 19.77 -3.53
N ILE A 285 -5.63 20.30 -3.57
CA ILE A 285 -4.42 19.55 -3.98
C ILE A 285 -3.85 18.86 -2.75
N VAL A 286 -3.54 17.57 -2.79
CA VAL A 286 -2.88 16.90 -1.66
C VAL A 286 -1.36 16.93 -1.81
N SER A 287 -0.62 16.73 -0.73
CA SER A 287 0.83 16.57 -0.82
C SER A 287 1.21 15.28 -1.59
N ILE A 288 2.44 15.24 -2.08
CA ILE A 288 2.99 14.07 -2.76
C ILE A 288 3.07 12.92 -1.74
N GLY A 289 2.41 11.80 -2.05
CA GLY A 289 2.38 10.63 -1.19
C GLY A 289 1.26 10.63 -0.16
N ALA A 290 0.39 11.65 -0.08
CA ALA A 290 -0.67 11.65 0.94
C ALA A 290 -1.76 10.60 0.68
N LEU A 291 -2.21 10.40 -0.57
CA LEU A 291 -3.22 9.37 -0.87
C LEU A 291 -2.61 7.97 -0.93
N ILE A 292 -1.33 7.87 -1.29
CA ILE A 292 -0.57 6.61 -1.29
C ILE A 292 0.75 6.88 -0.57
N CYS A 293 0.79 6.56 0.73
CA CYS A 293 1.97 6.79 1.55
C CYS A 293 3.18 6.00 1.02
N PRO A 294 4.41 6.55 1.17
CA PRO A 294 5.62 5.88 0.74
C PRO A 294 5.78 4.48 1.34
N THR A 295 6.31 3.57 0.52
CA THR A 295 6.62 2.19 0.88
C THR A 295 8.10 1.93 0.68
N TYR A 296 8.73 1.22 1.61
CA TYR A 296 10.17 0.99 1.62
C TYR A 296 10.48 -0.49 1.45
N LEU A 297 11.39 -0.82 0.54
CA LEU A 297 11.86 -2.20 0.31
C LEU A 297 13.26 -2.35 0.88
N ILE A 298 13.44 -3.35 1.74
CA ILE A 298 14.71 -3.67 2.38
C ILE A 298 15.15 -5.05 1.93
N ASP A 299 16.36 -5.12 1.39
CA ASP A 299 16.94 -6.39 0.95
C ASP A 299 17.50 -7.16 2.16
N VAL A 300 16.77 -8.21 2.55
CA VAL A 300 17.16 -9.11 3.65
C VAL A 300 17.73 -10.43 3.12
N THR A 301 18.06 -10.51 1.83
CA THR A 301 18.72 -11.67 1.22
C THR A 301 20.00 -12.10 1.95
N PRO A 302 20.85 -11.20 2.50
CA PRO A 302 22.02 -11.61 3.28
C PRO A 302 21.68 -12.47 4.51
N PHE A 303 20.45 -12.39 5.03
CA PHE A 303 19.97 -13.18 6.17
C PHE A 303 19.36 -14.52 5.76
N LEU A 304 19.25 -14.83 4.47
CA LEU A 304 18.56 -16.03 3.98
C LEU A 304 19.12 -17.33 4.57
N GLY A 305 20.44 -17.42 4.76
CA GLY A 305 21.07 -18.57 5.41
C GLY A 305 20.53 -18.80 6.82
N ASP A 306 20.52 -17.75 7.65
CA ASP A 306 19.97 -17.80 9.01
C ASP A 306 18.46 -18.12 9.00
N LEU A 307 17.70 -17.48 8.09
CA LEU A 307 16.25 -17.67 7.96
C LEU A 307 15.87 -19.11 7.61
N ILE A 308 16.68 -19.82 6.82
CA ILE A 308 16.44 -21.23 6.45
C ILE A 308 16.89 -22.19 7.56
N VAL A 309 18.05 -21.92 8.18
CA VAL A 309 18.71 -22.85 9.11
C VAL A 309 18.06 -22.88 10.49
N ASN A 310 17.55 -21.74 10.99
CA ASN A 310 17.06 -21.61 12.37
C ASN A 310 15.75 -22.36 12.70
N ASN A 311 15.32 -23.31 11.85
CA ASN A 311 14.20 -24.24 12.08
C ASN A 311 12.90 -23.59 12.55
N GLY A 312 12.69 -22.28 12.30
CA GLY A 312 11.42 -21.62 12.57
C GLY A 312 11.40 -20.47 13.55
N PHE A 313 12.43 -20.30 14.36
CA PHE A 313 12.47 -19.21 15.36
C PHE A 313 13.09 -17.95 14.76
N ASN A 314 12.54 -17.50 13.64
CA ASN A 314 12.97 -16.25 13.03
C ASN A 314 12.02 -15.13 13.43
N ASN A 315 12.57 -13.95 13.65
CA ASN A 315 11.78 -12.75 13.87
C ASN A 315 12.34 -11.57 13.08
N VAL A 316 11.46 -10.63 12.81
CA VAL A 316 11.81 -9.27 12.40
C VAL A 316 11.40 -8.32 13.50
N SER A 317 12.20 -7.31 13.75
CA SER A 317 11.84 -6.27 14.70
C SER A 317 12.05 -4.88 14.13
N PHE A 318 11.21 -3.96 14.58
CA PHE A 318 11.20 -2.57 14.17
C PHE A 318 11.40 -1.69 15.40
N ARG A 319 12.20 -0.63 15.26
CA ARG A 319 12.35 0.42 16.26
C ARG A 319 12.47 1.76 15.55
N VAL A 320 11.80 2.79 16.05
CA VAL A 320 12.06 4.17 15.61
C VAL A 320 12.98 4.83 16.62
N GLU A 321 14.19 5.17 16.19
CA GLU A 321 15.13 5.96 16.97
C GLU A 321 14.72 7.43 16.90
N ASN A 322 14.83 8.12 18.04
CA ASN A 322 14.40 9.51 18.24
C ASN A 322 12.89 9.74 18.02
N GLY A 323 12.05 8.70 18.08
CA GLY A 323 10.61 8.83 18.09
C GLY A 323 10.12 9.53 19.36
N LEU A 324 9.22 10.49 19.21
CA LEU A 324 8.61 11.22 20.32
C LEU A 324 7.37 10.53 20.85
N ASP A 325 6.59 9.90 19.96
CA ASP A 325 5.27 9.40 20.34
C ASP A 325 4.92 8.15 19.54
N VAL A 326 4.08 8.25 18.50
CA VAL A 326 3.52 7.10 17.78
C VAL A 326 3.95 7.05 16.32
N TRP A 327 4.37 5.85 15.90
CA TRP A 327 4.64 5.46 14.51
C TRP A 327 3.91 4.16 14.16
#